data_AF-A0A4S3JKI5-F1
#
_entry.id   AF-A0A4S3JKI5-F1
#
_cell.length_a   1.000
_cell.length_b   1.000
_cell.length_c   1.000
_cell.angle_alpha   90.00
_cell.angle_beta   90.00
_cell.angle_gamma   90.00
#
_symmetry.space_group_name_H-M   'P 1'
#
loop_
_entity.id
_entity.type
_entity.pdbx_description
1 polymer ?
#
loop_
_entity_poly.entity_id
_entity_poly.type
_entity_poly.pdbx_seq_one_letter_code
_entity_poly.pdbx_strand_id
1 'polypeptide(L)' 'MLEHQYKFHVQMGCSGCSDAIQVALESLGGLKLLKISLEEQTVTVAACVERDQRKGKIHTGL' A
#
# COMPACT_ATOMS: atom_id res chain seq x y z
N MET A 1 -2.70 -13.87 9.12
CA MET A 1 -2.84 -12.50 8.61
C MET A 1 -1.53 -11.78 8.86
N LEU A 2 -0.81 -11.33 7.81
CA LEU A 2 0.52 -10.74 7.98
C LEU A 2 0.44 -9.24 7.71
N GLU A 3 0.74 -8.45 8.74
CA GLU A 3 0.67 -7.00 8.70
C GLU A 3 2.06 -6.44 8.44
N HIS A 4 2.16 -5.59 7.42
CA HIS A 4 3.39 -4.89 7.10
C HIS A 4 3.15 -3.40 7.11
N GLN A 5 4.07 -2.68 7.76
CA GLN A 5 4.13 -1.24 7.72
C GLN A 5 5.32 -0.81 6.86
N TYR A 6 5.07 0.12 5.95
CA TYR A 6 6.06 0.73 5.07
C TYR A 6 6.05 2.24 5.28
N LYS A 7 7.24 2.83 5.36
CA LYS A 7 7.42 4.28 5.39
C LYS A 7 8.24 4.70 4.18
N PHE A 8 7.68 5.61 3.39
CA PHE A 8 8.30 6.16 2.21
C PHE A 8 8.60 7.64 2.44
N HIS A 9 9.76 8.07 1.97
CA HIS A 9 10.09 9.49 1.82
C HIS A 9 9.73 9.90 0.40
N VAL A 10 8.78 10.82 0.27
CA VAL A 10 8.21 11.23 -1.02
C VAL A 10 8.22 12.75 -1.08
N GLN A 11 8.84 13.30 -2.13
CA GLN A 11 8.79 14.73 -2.36
C GLN A 11 7.42 15.15 -2.90
N MET A 12 6.70 15.95 -2.12
CA MET A 12 5.39 16.52 -2.42
C MET A 12 5.53 18.03 -2.54
N GLY A 13 5.33 18.54 -3.76
CA GLY A 13 5.50 19.97 -4.07
C GLY A 13 4.31 20.85 -3.67
N CYS A 14 3.12 20.27 -3.55
CA CYS A 14 1.91 20.96 -3.12
C CYS A 14 0.92 19.99 -2.49
N SER A 15 -0.13 20.51 -1.85
CA SER A 15 -1.22 19.71 -1.27
C SER A 15 -1.91 18.79 -2.29
N GLY A 16 -2.01 19.21 -3.55
CA GLY A 16 -2.54 18.36 -4.62
C GLY A 16 -1.72 17.07 -4.85
N CYS A 17 -0.42 17.07 -4.56
CA CYS A 17 0.41 15.86 -4.65
C CYS A 17 0.06 14.86 -3.55
N SER A 18 -0.15 15.33 -2.31
CA SER A 18 -0.58 14.46 -1.21
C SER A 18 -1.98 13.88 -1.45
N ASP A 19 -2.89 14.67 -1.99
CA ASP A 19 -4.25 14.21 -2.31
C ASP A 19 -4.22 13.11 -3.38
N ALA A 20 -3.41 13.30 -4.43
CA ALA A 20 -3.24 12.28 -5.47
C ALA A 20 -2.70 10.96 -4.92
N ILE A 21 -1.73 11.01 -3.99
CA ILE A 21 -1.19 9.83 -3.32
C ILE A 21 -2.26 9.16 -2.45
N GLN A 22 -3.06 9.96 -1.74
CA GLN A 22 -4.14 9.44 -0.90
C GLN A 22 -5.14 8.63 -1.72
N VAL A 23 -5.67 9.22 -2.79
CA VAL A 23 -6.65 8.58 -3.67
C VAL A 23 -6.10 7.28 -4.28
N ALA A 24 -4.84 7.28 -4.70
CA ALA A 24 -4.19 6.10 -5.28
C ALA A 24 -4.07 4.95 -4.27
N LEU A 25 -3.73 5.25 -3.01
CA LEU A 25 -3.52 4.24 -1.97
C LEU A 25 -4.83 3.76 -1.36
N GLU A 26 -5.82 4.63 -1.16
CA GLU A 26 -7.15 4.26 -0.65
C GLU A 26 -7.89 3.28 -1.57
N SER A 27 -7.58 3.31 -2.86
CA SER A 27 -8.12 2.36 -3.85
C SER A 27 -7.55 0.94 -3.69
N LEU A 28 -6.51 0.73 -2.87
CA LEU A 28 -5.88 -0.58 -2.66
C LEU A 28 -6.64 -1.42 -1.63
N GLY A 29 -7.04 -2.63 -2.04
CA GLY A 29 -7.63 -3.61 -1.14
C GLY A 29 -6.64 -4.09 -0.07
N GLY A 30 -7.05 -4.09 1.19
CA GLY A 30 -6.22 -4.54 2.32
C GLY A 30 -5.43 -3.44 3.03
N LEU A 31 -5.61 -2.18 2.64
CA LEU A 31 -5.07 -1.03 3.37
C LEU A 31 -5.70 -0.92 4.77
N LYS A 32 -4.85 -0.82 5.80
CA LYS A 32 -5.25 -0.68 7.21
C LYS A 32 -4.93 0.69 7.77
N LEU A 33 -3.82 1.28 7.33
CA LEU A 33 -3.38 2.61 7.75
C LEU A 33 -2.80 3.35 6.56
N LEU A 34 -3.16 4.62 6.43
CA LEU A 34 -2.52 5.56 5.54
C LEU A 34 -2.29 6.86 6.32
N LYS A 35 -1.04 7.31 6.36
CA LYS A 35 -0.65 8.59 6.96
C LYS A 35 0.28 9.32 6.01
N ILE A 36 -0.12 10.51 5.56
CA ILE A 36 0.66 11.36 4.67
C ILE A 36 1.03 12.62 5.45
N SER A 37 2.30 13.02 5.38
CA SER A 37 2.83 14.21 6.05
C SER A 37 3.55 15.07 5.01
N LEU A 38 2.93 16.19 4.63
CA LEU A 38 3.51 17.20 3.74
C LEU A 38 4.74 17.85 4.37
N GLU A 39 4.69 18.13 5.67
CA GLU A 39 5.80 18.74 6.40
C GLU A 39 7.03 17.83 6.44
N GLU A 40 6.83 16.55 6.79
CA GLU A 40 7.92 15.59 6.88
C GLU A 40 8.29 14.97 5.52
N GLN A 41 7.49 15.23 4.48
CA GLN A 41 7.64 14.62 3.15
C GLN A 41 7.64 13.09 3.24
N THR A 42 6.67 12.55 3.99
CA THR A 42 6.57 11.09 4.23
C THR A 42 5.17 10.53 4.01
N VAL A 43 5.14 9.26 3.63
CA VAL A 43 3.93 8.45 3.46
C VAL A 43 4.12 7.14 4.22
N THR A 44 3.30 6.89 5.23
CA THR A 44 3.27 5.64 5.99
C THR A 44 2.04 4.83 5.61
N VAL A 45 2.26 3.57 5.27
CA VAL A 45 1.23 2.62 4.82
C VAL A 45 1.30 1.39 5.69
N ALA A 46 0.19 0.99 6.31
CA ALA A 46 0.06 -0.36 6.87
C ALA A 46 -0.93 -1.14 6.03
N ALA A 47 -0.51 -2.29 5.54
CA ALA A 47 -1.35 -3.18 4.76
C ALA A 47 -1.36 -4.57 5.38
N CYS A 48 -2.52 -5.18 5.32
CA CYS A 48 -2.71 -6.55 5.70
C CYS A 48 -2.86 -7.36 4.42
N VAL A 49 -1.87 -8.19 4.12
CA VAL A 49 -1.97 -9.14 3.01
C VAL A 49 -2.35 -10.50 3.59
N GLU A 50 -3.54 -10.97 3.26
CA GLU A 50 -3.85 -12.38 3.32
C GLU A 50 -3.04 -13.05 2.21
N ARG A 51 -1.88 -13.61 2.59
CA ARG A 51 -1.10 -14.47 1.71
C ARG A 51 -1.92 -15.74 1.48
N ASP A 52 -2.92 -15.69 0.60
CA ASP A 52 -3.34 -16.85 -0.16
C ASP A 52 -2.14 -17.19 -1.05
N GLN A 53 -1.27 -18.05 -0.53
CA GLN A 53 -0.26 -18.69 -1.35
C GLN A 53 -1.03 -19.43 -2.42
N ARG A 54 -1.15 -18.77 -3.57
CA ARG A 54 -1.53 -19.30 -4.88
C ARG A 54 -1.22 -20.80 -4.88
N LYS A 55 -2.20 -21.63 -4.52
CA LYS A 55 -2.17 -23.07 -4.78
C LYS A 55 -2.32 -23.16 -6.29
N GLY A 56 -1.22 -22.88 -6.98
CA GLY A 56 -1.05 -23.16 -8.38
C GLY A 56 -1.20 -24.66 -8.54
N LYS A 57 -2.43 -25.11 -8.76
CA LYS A 57 -2.73 -26.44 -9.23
C LYS A 57 -2.21 -26.48 -10.67
N ILE A 58 -0.91 -26.74 -10.82
CA ILE A 58 -0.34 -27.21 -12.07
C ILE A 58 -0.94 -28.60 -12.33
N HIS A 59 -2.10 -28.63 -12.98
CA HIS A 59 -2.55 -29.84 -13.62
C HIS A 59 -1.62 -30.03 -14.83
N THR A 60 -0.62 -30.91 -14.69
CA THR A 60 -0.02 -31.54 -15.85
C THR A 60 -0.88 -32.76 -16.11
N GLY A 61 -1.68 -32.70 -17.18
CA GLY A 61 -2.35 -33.87 -17.73
C GLY A 61 -1.30 -34.78 -18.34
N LEU A 62 -1.22 -36.00 -17.80
CA LEU A 62 -0.66 -37.16 -18.48
C LEU A 62 -1.84 -38.06 -18.85
#